data_AF-A0AAV2CCK0-F1
#
_entry.id   AF-A0AAV2CCK0-F1
#
_cell.length_a   1.000
_cell.length_b   1.000
_cell.length_c   1.000
_cell.angle_alpha   90.00
_cell.angle_beta   90.00
_cell.angle_gamma   90.00
#
_symmetry.space_group_name_H-M   'P 1'
#
loop_
_entity.id
_entity.type
_entity.pdbx_description
1 polymer ?
#
loop_
_entity_poly.entity_id
_entity_poly.type
_entity_poly.pdbx_seq_one_letter_code
_entity_poly.pdbx_strand_id
1 'polypeptide(L)'
;MAERWRLETHTFHLPEGKMTITLKDVAILTKLPISGDAIIGATTKPEGGWGPLIRDRLGFDMPTTTPIQGRGHPPLNAGQVSVPWLVSHIQNEVEINDETLEDQVERYARIYLIGLVGGFLFPDKSNRWIQGIWFPFLTGDWDAIGEKSWGSAVLDGLYR
;
A
#
# COMPACT_ATOMS: atom_id res chain seq x y z
N MET A 1 0.81 -3.25 -27.82
CA MET A 1 0.64 -4.53 -27.11
C MET A 1 2.01 -4.95 -26.60
N ALA A 2 2.21 -5.07 -25.30
CA ALA A 2 3.47 -5.56 -24.74
C ALA A 2 3.44 -7.10 -24.74
N GLU A 3 4.38 -7.72 -25.45
CA GLU A 3 4.44 -9.17 -25.58
C GLU A 3 5.21 -9.73 -24.39
N ARG A 4 4.49 -10.07 -23.33
CA ARG A 4 4.88 -11.06 -22.31
C ARG A 4 6.15 -10.73 -21.48
N TRP A 5 5.92 -10.51 -20.19
CA TRP A 5 6.96 -10.47 -19.15
C TRP A 5 7.78 -11.77 -19.08
N ARG A 6 9.11 -11.67 -19.04
CA ARG A 6 10.03 -12.77 -18.77
C ARG A 6 10.63 -12.60 -17.37
N LEU A 7 10.21 -13.43 -16.42
CA LEU A 7 10.74 -13.44 -15.05
C LEU A 7 12.25 -13.76 -14.99
N GLU A 8 12.77 -14.58 -15.91
CA GLU A 8 14.18 -15.00 -15.92
C GLU A 8 15.16 -13.87 -16.23
N THR A 9 14.73 -12.90 -17.03
CA THR A 9 15.60 -11.82 -17.52
C THR A 9 15.08 -10.43 -17.18
N HIS A 10 13.98 -10.34 -16.41
CA HIS A 10 13.45 -9.08 -15.90
C HIS A 10 13.25 -8.01 -17.00
N THR A 11 12.81 -8.47 -18.18
CA THR A 11 12.73 -7.69 -19.41
C THR A 11 11.35 -7.83 -20.06
N PHE A 12 10.81 -6.71 -20.51
CA PHE A 12 9.66 -6.63 -21.39
C PHE A 12 10.10 -6.86 -22.83
N HIS A 13 9.36 -7.65 -23.59
CA HIS A 13 9.53 -7.68 -25.04
C HIS A 13 8.48 -6.76 -25.66
N LEU A 14 8.97 -5.68 -26.26
CA LEU A 14 8.19 -4.81 -27.13
C LEU A 14 8.43 -5.26 -28.59
N PRO A 15 7.52 -4.93 -29.53
CA PRO A 15 7.74 -5.17 -30.95
C PRO A 15 9.11 -4.67 -31.46
N GLU A 16 9.68 -3.65 -30.80
CA GLU A 16 10.96 -3.02 -31.11
C GLU A 16 12.17 -3.63 -30.38
N GLY A 17 11.97 -4.55 -29.42
CA GLY A 17 13.07 -5.22 -28.70
C GLY A 17 12.84 -5.48 -27.20
N LYS A 18 13.89 -5.95 -26.51
CA LYS A 18 13.90 -6.14 -25.04
C LYS A 18 14.06 -4.80 -24.34
N MET A 19 13.24 -4.54 -23.33
CA MET A 19 13.29 -3.33 -22.49
C MET A 19 13.33 -3.71 -21.00
N THR A 20 14.31 -3.18 -20.28
CA THR A 20 14.41 -3.29 -18.81
C THR A 20 13.87 -2.01 -18.21
N ILE A 21 12.92 -2.09 -17.26
CA ILE A 21 12.48 -0.92 -16.52
C ILE A 21 13.61 -0.49 -15.58
N THR A 22 14.00 0.78 -15.66
CA THR A 22 15.02 1.35 -14.78
C THR A 22 14.41 2.20 -13.67
N LEU A 23 15.20 2.56 -12.66
CA LEU A 23 14.79 3.53 -11.65
C LEU A 23 14.36 4.86 -12.26
N LYS A 24 14.96 5.29 -13.38
CA LYS A 24 14.58 6.53 -14.07
C LYS A 24 13.17 6.42 -14.62
N ASP A 25 12.81 5.29 -15.21
CA ASP A 25 11.47 5.07 -15.75
C ASP A 25 10.43 5.09 -14.62
N VAL A 26 10.73 4.43 -13.50
CA VAL A 26 9.86 4.47 -12.30
C VAL A 26 9.71 5.88 -11.76
N ALA A 27 10.80 6.64 -11.61
CA ALA A 27 10.75 8.04 -11.17
C ALA A 27 9.89 8.91 -12.10
N ILE A 28 10.02 8.72 -13.42
CA ILE A 28 9.27 9.50 -14.41
C ILE A 28 7.78 9.19 -14.34
N LEU A 29 7.41 7.90 -14.27
CA LEU A 29 6.03 7.43 -14.30
C LEU A 29 5.28 7.67 -12.98
N THR A 30 5.94 7.41 -11.86
CA THR A 30 5.30 7.45 -10.53
C THR A 30 5.50 8.77 -9.80
N LYS A 31 6.50 9.56 -10.20
CA LYS A 31 6.98 10.76 -9.47
C LYS A 31 7.44 10.47 -8.04
N LEU A 32 7.69 9.20 -7.70
CA LEU A 32 8.16 8.80 -6.39
C LEU A 32 9.68 9.02 -6.24
N PRO A 33 10.15 9.30 -5.01
CA PRO A 33 11.59 9.40 -4.73
C PRO A 33 12.29 8.05 -4.98
N ILE A 34 13.38 8.09 -5.75
CA ILE A 34 14.28 6.94 -6.01
C ILE A 34 15.56 6.98 -5.17
N SER A 35 15.71 8.02 -4.35
CA SER A 35 16.79 8.21 -3.40
C SER A 35 16.18 8.38 -2.01
N GLY A 36 16.93 7.99 -0.98
CA GLY A 36 16.48 8.03 0.41
C GLY A 36 16.61 6.67 1.08
N ASP A 37 15.95 6.51 2.22
CA ASP A 37 16.07 5.31 3.03
C ASP A 37 15.47 4.09 2.33
N ALA A 38 16.23 3.00 2.34
CA ALA A 38 15.77 1.74 1.80
C ALA A 38 14.60 1.20 2.63
N ILE A 39 13.55 0.75 1.96
CA ILE A 39 12.43 0.05 2.61
C ILE A 39 12.85 -1.40 2.82
N ILE A 40 13.59 -1.65 3.90
CA ILE A 40 14.08 -2.97 4.30
C ILE A 40 13.21 -3.56 5.40
N GLY A 41 12.77 -4.81 5.22
CA GLY A 41 11.87 -5.47 6.16
C GLY A 41 12.61 -6.28 7.22
N ALA A 42 12.47 -5.90 8.49
CA ALA A 42 12.31 -6.88 9.55
C ALA A 42 10.80 -6.97 9.86
N THR A 43 10.11 -7.84 9.13
CA THR A 43 8.67 -8.11 9.28
C THR A 43 8.40 -8.98 10.51
N THR A 44 8.79 -8.53 11.70
CA THR A 44 8.16 -9.07 12.90
C THR A 44 6.82 -8.38 13.05
N LYS A 45 5.75 -9.13 12.76
CA LYS A 45 4.40 -8.74 13.15
C LYS A 45 4.47 -8.29 14.62
N PRO A 46 4.07 -7.05 14.96
CA PRO A 46 4.15 -6.56 16.33
C PRO A 46 3.40 -7.51 17.26
N GLU A 47 3.81 -7.57 18.52
CA GLU A 47 3.08 -8.34 19.54
C GLU A 47 1.62 -7.85 19.55
N GLY A 48 0.66 -8.76 19.36
CA GLY A 48 -0.77 -8.41 19.18
C GLY A 48 -1.21 -8.12 17.73
N GLY A 49 -0.31 -8.17 16.77
CA GLY A 49 -0.59 -7.93 15.35
C GLY A 49 -0.72 -6.46 14.98
N TRP A 50 -1.22 -6.19 13.78
CA TRP A 50 -1.40 -4.82 13.29
C TRP A 50 -2.56 -4.08 13.96
N GLY A 51 -3.44 -4.79 14.69
CA GLY A 51 -4.64 -4.24 15.31
C GLY A 51 -4.38 -3.07 16.26
N PRO A 52 -3.47 -3.20 17.26
CA PRO A 52 -3.12 -2.09 18.14
C PRO A 52 -2.55 -0.87 17.40
N LEU A 53 -1.64 -1.09 16.46
CA LEU A 53 -1.03 -0.01 15.66
C LEU A 53 -2.06 0.73 14.81
N ILE A 54 -3.01 0.00 14.22
CA ILE A 54 -4.08 0.57 13.39
C ILE A 54 -5.06 1.36 14.25
N ARG A 55 -5.44 0.84 15.41
CA ARG A 55 -6.30 1.56 16.35
C ARG A 55 -5.66 2.86 16.84
N ASP A 56 -4.38 2.78 17.25
CA ASP A 56 -3.62 3.93 17.76
C ASP A 56 -3.42 5.00 16.68
N ARG A 57 -3.03 4.61 15.47
CA ARG A 57 -2.58 5.55 14.43
C ARG A 57 -3.63 5.94 13.42
N LEU A 58 -4.65 5.11 13.20
CA LEU A 58 -5.70 5.36 12.22
C LEU A 58 -7.07 5.60 12.88
N GLY A 59 -7.19 5.37 14.20
CA GLY A 59 -8.39 5.71 14.97
C GLY A 59 -9.60 4.80 14.73
N PHE A 60 -9.42 3.65 14.08
CA PHE A 60 -10.47 2.65 13.90
C PHE A 60 -10.00 1.25 14.28
N ASP A 61 -10.95 0.40 14.66
CA ASP A 61 -10.68 -0.99 14.97
C ASP A 61 -10.51 -1.82 13.71
N MET A 62 -9.50 -2.70 13.70
CA MET A 62 -9.29 -3.61 12.59
C MET A 62 -10.55 -4.42 12.28
N PRO A 63 -10.90 -4.59 10.99
CA PRO A 63 -12.08 -5.34 10.62
C PRO A 63 -11.94 -6.80 11.05
N THR A 64 -13.09 -7.43 11.25
CA THR A 64 -13.16 -8.82 11.67
C THR A 64 -12.70 -9.77 10.57
N THR A 65 -12.32 -10.98 10.99
CA THR A 65 -12.08 -12.12 10.07
C THR A 65 -13.38 -12.79 9.64
N THR A 66 -14.53 -12.26 10.05
CA THR A 66 -15.85 -12.73 9.64
C THR A 66 -16.32 -11.98 8.40
N PRO A 67 -16.89 -12.68 7.39
CA PRO A 67 -17.53 -12.04 6.26
C PRO A 67 -18.62 -11.08 6.72
N ILE A 68 -18.63 -9.87 6.15
CA ILE A 68 -19.79 -8.98 6.26
C ILE A 68 -20.92 -9.61 5.43
N GLN A 69 -22.14 -9.68 5.97
CA GLN A 69 -23.28 -10.26 5.24
C GLN A 69 -23.42 -9.62 3.85
N GLY A 70 -23.46 -10.46 2.80
CA GLY A 70 -23.54 -10.01 1.40
C GLY A 70 -22.19 -9.71 0.73
N ARG A 71 -21.07 -9.69 1.45
CA ARG A 71 -19.71 -9.58 0.88
C ARG A 71 -18.95 -10.87 1.18
N GLY A 72 -18.80 -11.75 0.18
CA GLY A 72 -18.34 -13.13 0.37
C GLY A 72 -16.97 -13.35 1.04
N HIS A 73 -16.12 -12.32 1.17
CA HIS A 73 -14.82 -12.41 1.84
C HIS A 73 -14.77 -11.54 3.10
N PRO A 74 -14.04 -11.97 4.15
CA PRO A 74 -13.85 -11.17 5.33
C PRO A 74 -12.97 -9.94 5.03
N PRO A 75 -13.17 -8.81 5.72
CA PRO A 75 -12.37 -7.63 5.47
C PRO A 75 -10.92 -7.71 5.98
N LEU A 76 -10.61 -8.68 6.83
CA LEU A 76 -9.25 -9.08 7.21
C LEU A 76 -8.99 -10.56 6.87
N ASN A 77 -7.88 -10.84 6.19
CA ASN A 77 -7.44 -12.20 5.89
C ASN A 77 -5.91 -12.34 6.00
N ALA A 78 -5.43 -13.26 6.84
CA ALA A 78 -4.00 -13.59 6.97
C ALA A 78 -3.05 -12.39 7.12
N GLY A 79 -3.47 -11.31 7.79
CA GLY A 79 -2.67 -10.09 7.95
C GLY A 79 -2.72 -9.14 6.75
N GLN A 80 -3.68 -9.33 5.84
CA GLN A 80 -3.99 -8.46 4.72
C GLN A 80 -5.37 -7.81 4.90
N VAL A 81 -5.48 -6.54 4.49
CA VAL A 81 -6.73 -5.77 4.56
C VAL A 81 -7.40 -5.74 3.19
N SER A 82 -8.71 -5.94 3.17
CA SER A 82 -9.50 -5.88 1.94
C SER A 82 -9.57 -4.45 1.39
N VAL A 83 -9.16 -4.25 0.14
CA VAL A 83 -9.29 -2.96 -0.58
C VAL A 83 -10.75 -2.50 -0.64
N PRO A 84 -11.73 -3.32 -1.08
CA PRO A 84 -13.15 -2.94 -1.06
C PRO A 84 -13.66 -2.48 0.31
N TRP A 85 -13.19 -3.12 1.38
CA TRP A 85 -13.56 -2.71 2.73
C TRP A 85 -12.97 -1.36 3.09
N LEU A 86 -11.66 -1.17 2.88
CA LEU A 86 -10.96 0.08 3.18
C LEU A 86 -11.59 1.25 2.44
N VAL A 87 -11.89 1.08 1.15
CA VAL A 87 -12.59 2.08 0.33
C VAL A 87 -13.97 2.37 0.89
N SER A 88 -14.76 1.34 1.26
CA SER A 88 -16.08 1.58 1.83
C SER A 88 -16.04 2.25 3.19
N HIS A 89 -15.00 2.01 4.00
CA HIS A 89 -14.82 2.69 5.28
C HIS A 89 -14.53 4.17 5.06
N ILE A 90 -13.61 4.51 4.15
CA ILE A 90 -13.34 5.91 3.74
C ILE A 90 -14.61 6.58 3.19
N GLN A 91 -15.42 5.89 2.39
CA GLN A 91 -16.58 6.52 1.74
C GLN A 91 -17.79 6.71 2.66
N ASN A 92 -17.98 5.83 3.65
CA ASN A 92 -19.21 5.83 4.46
C ASN A 92 -19.03 6.37 5.88
N GLU A 93 -17.82 6.34 6.42
CA GLU A 93 -17.56 6.73 7.82
C GLU A 93 -16.77 8.05 7.93
N VAL A 94 -16.46 8.68 6.80
CA VAL A 94 -15.60 9.87 6.75
C VAL A 94 -16.31 11.01 6.06
N GLU A 95 -16.60 12.06 6.81
CA GLU A 95 -17.03 13.36 6.29
C GLU A 95 -15.98 14.40 6.71
N ILE A 96 -15.19 14.89 5.76
CA ILE A 96 -14.23 15.97 6.00
C ILE A 96 -14.92 17.28 5.64
N ASN A 97 -15.00 18.18 6.60
CA ASN A 97 -15.56 19.52 6.49
C ASN A 97 -14.64 20.54 7.19
N ASP A 98 -15.00 21.81 7.15
CA ASP A 98 -14.18 22.89 7.73
C ASP A 98 -14.05 22.82 9.27
N GLU A 99 -14.87 22.01 9.95
CA GLU A 99 -14.83 21.78 11.40
C GLU A 99 -14.02 20.53 11.78
N THR A 100 -13.51 19.79 10.79
CA THR A 100 -12.76 18.55 11.03
C THR A 100 -11.42 18.86 11.70
N LEU A 101 -11.16 18.19 12.81
CA LEU A 101 -9.93 18.37 13.58
C LEU A 101 -8.72 17.86 12.78
N GLU A 102 -7.57 18.50 12.99
CA GLU A 102 -6.33 18.16 12.29
C GLU A 102 -5.91 16.69 12.48
N ASP A 103 -6.11 16.13 13.68
CA ASP A 103 -5.82 14.72 13.97
C ASP A 103 -6.72 13.76 13.18
N GLN A 104 -7.96 14.16 12.89
CA GLN A 104 -8.87 13.38 12.06
C GLN A 104 -8.44 13.46 10.59
N VAL A 105 -8.11 14.65 10.08
CA VAL A 105 -7.56 14.82 8.73
C VAL A 105 -6.31 13.98 8.54
N GLU A 106 -5.41 13.98 9.51
CA GLU A 106 -4.19 13.17 9.47
C GLU A 106 -4.49 11.68 9.38
N ARG A 107 -5.42 11.16 10.20
CA ARG A 107 -5.84 9.76 10.15
C ARG A 107 -6.37 9.41 8.76
N TYR A 108 -7.21 10.26 8.17
CA TYR A 108 -7.75 10.02 6.83
C TYR A 108 -6.70 10.06 5.73
N ALA A 109 -5.74 10.99 5.81
CA ALA A 109 -4.61 11.04 4.90
C ALA A 109 -3.79 9.74 4.95
N ARG A 110 -3.58 9.17 6.15
CA ARG A 110 -2.88 7.88 6.32
C ARG A 110 -3.64 6.71 5.73
N ILE A 111 -4.96 6.63 5.94
CA ILE A 111 -5.81 5.58 5.37
C ILE A 111 -5.78 5.63 3.84
N TYR A 112 -5.90 6.84 3.28
CA TYR A 112 -5.80 7.05 1.84
C TYR A 112 -4.42 6.63 1.30
N LEU A 113 -3.34 7.03 1.99
CA LEU A 113 -1.98 6.66 1.61
C LEU A 113 -1.76 5.14 1.65
N ILE A 114 -2.29 4.44 2.65
CA ILE A 114 -2.26 2.96 2.72
C ILE A 114 -3.00 2.33 1.55
N GLY A 115 -4.17 2.86 1.19
CA GLY A 115 -4.92 2.41 0.01
C GLY A 115 -4.15 2.62 -1.29
N LEU A 116 -3.52 3.78 -1.45
CA LEU A 116 -2.73 4.13 -2.63
C LEU A 116 -1.46 3.27 -2.73
N VAL A 117 -0.65 3.23 -1.68
CA VAL A 117 0.61 2.48 -1.70
C VAL A 117 0.33 0.97 -1.76
N GLY A 118 -0.50 0.46 -0.86
CA GLY A 118 -0.75 -0.98 -0.76
C GLY A 118 -1.63 -1.55 -1.87
N GLY A 119 -2.57 -0.77 -2.40
CA GLY A 119 -3.51 -1.22 -3.42
C GLY A 119 -3.09 -0.88 -4.85
N PHE A 120 -2.37 0.22 -5.07
CA PHE A 120 -1.97 0.65 -6.41
C PHE A 120 -0.49 0.44 -6.71
N LEU A 121 0.42 0.73 -5.77
CA LEU A 121 1.86 0.54 -5.99
C LEU A 121 2.31 -0.91 -5.75
N PHE A 122 1.68 -1.61 -4.80
CA PHE A 122 2.02 -2.98 -4.42
C PHE A 122 0.80 -3.93 -4.45
N PRO A 123 0.04 -3.97 -5.56
CA PRO A 123 -1.16 -4.80 -5.65
C PRO A 123 -0.81 -6.28 -5.54
N ASP A 124 -1.68 -7.05 -4.88
CA ASP A 124 -1.62 -8.50 -4.94
C ASP A 124 -2.17 -9.02 -6.28
N LYS A 125 -1.98 -10.31 -6.57
CA LYS A 125 -2.48 -10.94 -7.81
C LYS A 125 -3.99 -10.76 -8.03
N SER A 126 -4.77 -10.60 -6.95
CA SER A 126 -6.21 -10.40 -7.03
C SER A 126 -6.64 -8.93 -7.03
N ASN A 127 -5.71 -8.00 -6.81
CA ASN A 127 -5.96 -6.58 -6.57
C ASN A 127 -7.04 -6.31 -5.50
N ARG A 128 -7.13 -7.20 -4.50
CA ARG A 128 -8.13 -7.14 -3.43
C ARG A 128 -7.52 -6.97 -2.05
N TRP A 129 -6.23 -7.23 -1.88
CA TRP A 129 -5.62 -7.35 -0.58
C TRP A 129 -4.39 -6.44 -0.44
N ILE A 130 -4.42 -5.58 0.57
CA ILE A 130 -3.27 -4.78 0.99
C ILE A 130 -2.49 -5.60 2.01
N GLN A 131 -1.21 -5.85 1.74
CA GLN A 131 -0.35 -6.55 2.70
C GLN A 131 -0.06 -5.68 3.93
N GLY A 132 -0.21 -6.25 5.13
CA GLY A 132 0.04 -5.54 6.39
C GLY A 132 1.48 -5.03 6.58
N ILE A 133 2.44 -5.53 5.79
CA ILE A 133 3.83 -5.07 5.79
C ILE A 133 3.97 -3.56 5.55
N TRP A 134 3.05 -2.94 4.83
CA TRP A 134 3.10 -1.52 4.52
C TRP A 134 2.68 -0.62 5.68
N PHE A 135 1.94 -1.14 6.65
CA PHE A 135 1.34 -0.33 7.70
C PHE A 135 2.40 0.39 8.56
N PRO A 136 3.43 -0.27 9.11
CA PRO A 136 4.46 0.41 9.89
C PRO A 136 5.17 1.53 9.15
N PHE A 137 5.35 1.37 7.84
CA PHE A 137 6.02 2.36 7.01
C PHE A 137 5.15 3.56 6.72
N LEU A 138 3.81 3.44 6.81
CA LEU A 138 2.83 4.47 6.42
C LEU A 138 2.10 5.09 7.62
N THR A 139 2.20 4.48 8.80
CA THR A 139 1.66 5.02 10.06
C THR A 139 2.72 5.75 10.91
N GLY A 140 3.96 5.85 10.41
CA GLY A 140 5.07 6.57 11.05
C GLY A 140 5.02 8.09 10.82
N ASP A 141 6.07 8.78 11.21
CA ASP A 141 6.22 10.22 10.96
C ASP A 141 6.21 10.55 9.45
N TRP A 142 5.61 11.68 9.07
CA TRP A 142 5.45 12.09 7.66
C TRP A 142 6.77 12.38 6.99
N ASP A 143 7.71 13.01 7.69
CA ASP A 143 9.04 13.27 7.16
C ASP A 143 9.77 11.94 6.90
N ALA A 144 9.72 11.04 7.89
CA ALA A 144 10.28 9.69 7.75
C ALA A 144 9.61 8.84 6.65
N ILE A 145 8.35 9.12 6.29
CA ILE A 145 7.66 8.53 5.13
C ILE A 145 8.22 9.12 3.83
N GLY A 146 8.37 10.44 3.77
CA GLY A 146 8.85 11.17 2.59
C GLY A 146 10.32 10.90 2.25
N GLU A 147 11.14 10.59 3.25
CA GLU A 147 12.56 10.24 3.09
C GLU A 147 12.78 8.82 2.54
N LYS A 148 11.74 8.00 2.40
CA LYS A 148 11.91 6.63 1.89
C LYS A 148 12.05 6.62 0.38
N SER A 149 12.90 5.72 -0.11
CA SER A 149 13.08 5.48 -1.53
C SER A 149 11.94 4.63 -2.13
N TRP A 150 10.71 5.15 -2.13
CA TRP A 150 9.50 4.49 -2.62
C TRP A 150 9.60 3.99 -4.06
N GLY A 151 10.25 4.75 -4.95
CA GLY A 151 10.46 4.35 -6.34
C GLY A 151 11.36 3.11 -6.46
N SER A 152 12.38 2.99 -5.61
CA SER A 152 13.22 1.78 -5.57
C SER A 152 12.45 0.58 -5.02
N ALA A 153 11.57 0.78 -4.03
CA ALA A 153 10.70 -0.28 -3.53
C ALA A 153 9.71 -0.75 -4.60
N VAL A 154 9.12 0.18 -5.37
CA VAL A 154 8.26 -0.16 -6.52
C VAL A 154 9.03 -0.96 -7.56
N LEU A 155 10.27 -0.55 -7.90
CA LEU A 155 11.09 -1.29 -8.85
C LEU A 155 11.40 -2.71 -8.35
N ASP A 156 11.76 -2.88 -7.07
CA ASP A 156 11.95 -4.20 -6.46
C ASP A 156 10.66 -5.04 -6.55
N GLY A 157 9.51 -4.44 -6.24
CA GLY A 157 8.20 -5.09 -6.34
C GLY A 157 7.84 -5.57 -7.75
N LEU A 158 8.24 -4.83 -8.79
CA LEU A 158 8.03 -5.23 -10.19
C LEU A 158 8.85 -6.47 -10.59
N TYR A 159 9.97 -6.70 -9.91
CA TYR A 159 10.89 -7.80 -10.20
C TYR A 159 10.68 -9.04 -9.32
N ARG A 160 9.72 -9.01 -8.38
CA ARG A 160 9.38 -10.14 -7.50
C ARG A 160 8.35 -11.11 -8.07
#